data_AF-A0A3D3L8Y6-F1
#
_entry.id   AF-A0A3D3L8Y6-F1
#
_cell.length_a   1.000
_cell.length_b   1.000
_cell.length_c   1.000
_cell.angle_alpha   90.00
_cell.angle_beta   90.00
_cell.angle_gamma   90.00
#
_symmetry.space_group_name_H-M   'P 1'
#
loop_
_entity.id
_entity.type
_entity.pdbx_description
1 polymer ?
#
loop_
_entity_poly.entity_id
_entity_poly.type
_entity_poly.pdbx_seq_one_letter_code
_entity_poly.pdbx_strand_id
1 'polypeptide(L)'
;MKTSRDTTLALTSDYKQFVTDLKSRIASARLSAARHVNRELVTLYWDIGQGIVERQKTLGWGESVVELVAADLKHAFPDMQGFSPQNVWRMRQLFLDHSSDDFLSQAVRELPKSNKHPFLRQPVADSPRDAGNRKSEVLSQAVRELVAAVPWGHHANVLAKLTAPAARLWYLRATASFGWSRNVLLNQIKAGAYERAVTEKKTHNF
;
A
#
# COMPACT_ATOMS: atom_id res chain seq x y z
N MET A 1 -45.13 31.48 6.68
CA MET A 1 -44.28 32.26 7.62
C MET A 1 -42.98 31.57 8.08
N LYS A 2 -42.66 30.32 7.70
CA LYS A 2 -41.39 29.65 8.07
C LYS A 2 -40.16 30.12 7.28
N THR A 3 -40.35 30.48 6.02
CA THR A 3 -39.28 30.71 5.04
C THR A 3 -38.32 31.86 5.37
N SER A 4 -38.78 32.95 5.99
CA SER A 4 -37.92 34.12 6.28
C SER A 4 -36.96 33.90 7.47
N ARG A 5 -37.37 33.11 8.46
CA ARG A 5 -36.53 32.74 9.61
C ARG A 5 -35.42 31.77 9.22
N ASP A 6 -35.72 30.81 8.34
CA ASP A 6 -34.75 29.82 7.87
C ASP A 6 -33.65 30.48 7.02
N THR A 7 -34.02 31.46 6.17
CA THR A 7 -33.04 32.26 5.42
C THR A 7 -32.15 33.10 6.34
N THR A 8 -32.71 33.66 7.41
CA THR A 8 -31.95 34.45 8.39
C THR A 8 -30.95 33.57 9.15
N LEU A 9 -31.36 32.35 9.56
CA LEU A 9 -30.48 31.38 10.23
C LEU A 9 -29.33 30.93 9.33
N ALA A 10 -29.60 30.62 8.05
CA ALA A 10 -28.60 30.16 7.09
C ALA A 10 -27.51 31.22 6.78
N LEU A 11 -27.79 32.50 7.03
CA LEU A 11 -26.86 33.60 6.82
C LEU A 11 -25.94 33.84 8.02
N THR A 12 -26.30 33.33 9.21
CA THR A 12 -25.51 33.49 10.43
C THR A 12 -24.13 32.85 10.31
N SER A 13 -23.14 33.45 10.98
CA SER A 13 -21.78 32.91 11.04
C SER A 13 -21.76 31.52 11.69
N ASP A 14 -22.54 31.34 12.77
CA ASP A 14 -22.59 30.10 13.54
C ASP A 14 -23.11 28.92 12.69
N TYR A 15 -24.16 29.13 11.89
CA TYR A 15 -24.66 28.10 10.99
C TYR A 15 -23.63 27.75 9.90
N LYS A 16 -22.97 28.75 9.31
CA LYS A 16 -21.92 28.52 8.29
C LYS A 16 -20.73 27.76 8.86
N GLN A 17 -20.31 28.08 10.08
CA GLN A 17 -19.25 27.36 10.78
C GLN A 17 -19.67 25.92 11.07
N PHE A 18 -20.88 25.71 11.62
CA PHE A 18 -21.43 24.39 11.87
C PHE A 18 -21.46 23.51 10.61
N VAL A 19 -21.95 24.04 9.49
CA VAL A 19 -21.96 23.31 8.20
C VAL A 19 -20.53 23.02 7.71
N THR A 20 -19.58 23.92 7.93
CA THR A 20 -18.17 23.72 7.57
C THR A 20 -17.55 22.60 8.39
N ASP A 21 -17.81 22.56 9.70
CA ASP A 21 -17.36 21.50 10.59
C ASP A 21 -17.97 20.15 10.21
N LEU A 22 -19.26 20.11 9.87
CA LEU A 22 -19.93 18.91 9.36
C LEU A 22 -19.30 18.41 8.06
N LYS A 23 -19.02 19.30 7.11
CA LYS A 23 -18.35 18.94 5.85
C LYS A 23 -16.97 18.32 6.11
N SER A 24 -16.20 18.90 7.03
CA SER A 24 -14.88 18.38 7.44
C SER A 24 -14.98 16.99 8.08
N ARG A 25 -15.96 16.79 8.97
CA ARG A 25 -16.22 15.48 9.61
C ARG A 25 -16.62 14.42 8.58
N ILE A 26 -17.51 14.76 7.64
CA ILE A 26 -17.92 13.85 6.56
C ILE A 26 -16.73 13.49 5.68
N ALA A 27 -15.91 14.46 5.27
CA ALA A 27 -14.72 14.23 4.48
C ALA A 27 -13.73 13.29 5.19
N SER A 28 -13.47 13.56 6.47
CA SER A 28 -12.59 12.72 7.32
C SER A 28 -13.12 11.30 7.46
N ALA A 29 -14.43 11.13 7.71
CA ALA A 29 -15.06 9.82 7.83
C ALA A 29 -14.95 9.01 6.52
N ARG A 30 -15.23 9.65 5.37
CA ARG A 30 -15.09 9.03 4.04
C ARG A 30 -13.65 8.61 3.75
N LEU A 31 -12.68 9.47 4.06
CA LEU A 31 -11.26 9.16 3.88
C LEU A 31 -10.82 7.99 4.77
N SER A 32 -11.31 7.94 6.02
CA SER A 32 -11.04 6.83 6.92
C SER A 32 -11.61 5.52 6.37
N ALA A 33 -12.89 5.50 6.00
CA ALA A 33 -13.54 4.33 5.41
C ALA A 33 -12.82 3.84 4.15
N ALA A 34 -12.46 4.77 3.23
CA ALA A 34 -11.72 4.43 2.03
C ALA A 34 -10.35 3.83 2.34
N ARG A 35 -9.62 4.32 3.35
CA ARG A 35 -8.33 3.76 3.76
C ARG A 35 -8.48 2.34 4.31
N HIS A 36 -9.49 2.08 5.14
CA HIS A 36 -9.77 0.73 5.65
C HIS A 36 -10.10 -0.24 4.51
N VAL A 37 -11.05 0.12 3.64
CA VAL A 37 -11.42 -0.71 2.48
C VAL A 37 -10.22 -0.98 1.58
N ASN A 38 -9.39 0.04 1.30
CA ASN A 38 -8.19 -0.13 0.49
C ASN A 38 -7.18 -1.10 1.14
N ARG A 39 -7.00 -1.02 2.46
CA ARG A 39 -6.09 -1.90 3.19
C ARG A 39 -6.53 -3.35 3.08
N GLU A 40 -7.82 -3.63 3.30
CA GLU A 40 -8.38 -4.98 3.18
C GLU A 40 -8.27 -5.50 1.74
N LEU A 41 -8.58 -4.65 0.75
CA LEU A 41 -8.50 -5.02 -0.65
C LEU A 41 -7.06 -5.39 -1.08
N VAL A 42 -6.08 -4.58 -0.68
CA VAL A 42 -4.67 -4.84 -1.02
C VAL A 42 -4.14 -6.07 -0.28
N THR A 43 -4.59 -6.29 0.97
CA THR A 43 -4.26 -7.51 1.72
C THR A 43 -4.82 -8.75 1.04
N LEU A 44 -6.08 -8.72 0.60
CA LEU A 44 -6.69 -9.80 -0.17
C LEU A 44 -5.92 -10.08 -1.46
N TYR A 45 -5.53 -9.03 -2.19
CA TYR A 45 -4.78 -9.17 -3.44
C TYR A 45 -3.37 -9.74 -3.21
N TRP A 46 -2.72 -9.37 -2.11
CA TRP A 46 -1.49 -10.01 -1.67
C TRP A 46 -1.69 -11.50 -1.44
N ASP A 47 -2.73 -11.89 -0.69
CA ASP A 47 -3.00 -13.28 -0.33
C ASP A 47 -3.34 -14.14 -1.56
N ILE A 48 -4.06 -13.59 -2.54
CA ILE A 48 -4.29 -14.26 -3.83
C ILE A 48 -2.97 -14.49 -4.56
N GLY A 49 -2.11 -13.47 -4.65
CA GLY A 49 -0.80 -13.58 -5.27
C GLY A 49 0.09 -14.63 -4.59
N GLN A 50 0.12 -14.61 -3.26
CA GLN A 50 0.81 -15.61 -2.44
C GLN A 50 0.30 -17.02 -2.72
N GLY A 51 -1.02 -17.22 -2.65
CA GLY A 51 -1.64 -18.51 -2.87
C GLY A 51 -1.27 -19.09 -4.23
N ILE A 52 -1.34 -18.30 -5.29
CA ILE A 52 -0.94 -18.73 -6.64
C ILE A 52 0.52 -19.17 -6.65
N VAL A 53 1.45 -18.34 -6.17
CA VAL A 53 2.89 -18.61 -6.20
C VAL A 53 3.25 -19.86 -5.40
N GLU A 54 2.64 -20.03 -4.23
CA GLU A 54 2.83 -21.22 -3.41
C GLU A 54 2.42 -22.49 -4.14
N ARG A 55 1.22 -22.53 -4.75
CA ARG A 55 0.77 -23.75 -5.46
C ARG A 55 1.57 -23.99 -6.75
N GLN A 56 2.02 -22.94 -7.44
CA GLN A 56 2.96 -23.11 -8.55
C GLN A 56 4.25 -23.79 -8.08
N LYS A 57 4.78 -23.41 -6.91
CA LYS A 57 5.99 -24.00 -6.34
C LYS A 57 5.77 -25.42 -5.81
N THR A 58 4.68 -25.67 -5.08
CA THR A 58 4.48 -26.95 -4.36
C THR A 58 3.82 -28.02 -5.22
N LEU A 59 2.95 -27.65 -6.15
CA LEU A 59 2.19 -28.57 -7.00
C LEU A 59 2.65 -28.56 -8.46
N GLY A 60 3.62 -27.71 -8.81
CA GLY A 60 4.16 -27.61 -10.17
C GLY A 60 3.17 -26.99 -11.18
N TRP A 61 2.20 -26.20 -10.72
CA TRP A 61 1.27 -25.53 -11.63
C TRP A 61 1.99 -24.54 -12.56
N GLY A 62 1.67 -24.58 -13.84
CA GLY A 62 2.19 -23.65 -14.84
C GLY A 62 1.60 -22.24 -14.73
N GLU A 63 1.99 -21.36 -15.65
CA GLU A 63 1.52 -19.98 -15.71
C GLU A 63 0.03 -19.85 -16.07
N SER A 64 -0.52 -20.81 -16.81
CA SER A 64 -1.94 -20.84 -17.21
C SER A 64 -2.91 -20.86 -16.02
N VAL A 65 -2.47 -21.29 -14.84
CA VAL A 65 -3.33 -21.30 -13.65
C VAL A 65 -3.79 -19.90 -13.24
N VAL A 66 -3.01 -18.87 -13.57
CA VAL A 66 -3.39 -17.47 -13.28
C VAL A 66 -4.67 -17.09 -14.03
N GLU A 67 -4.77 -17.52 -15.29
CA GLU A 67 -5.94 -17.27 -16.15
C GLU A 67 -7.18 -18.03 -15.67
N LEU A 68 -6.98 -19.29 -15.26
CA LEU A 68 -8.05 -20.13 -14.70
C LEU A 68 -8.60 -19.52 -13.41
N VAL A 69 -7.72 -19.16 -12.47
CA VAL A 69 -8.11 -18.50 -11.21
C VAL A 69 -8.83 -17.17 -11.49
N ALA A 70 -8.36 -16.38 -12.46
CA ALA A 70 -9.02 -15.14 -12.82
C ALA A 70 -10.45 -15.38 -13.35
N ALA A 71 -10.63 -16.37 -14.22
CA ALA A 71 -11.95 -16.74 -14.74
C ALA A 71 -12.88 -17.23 -13.62
N ASP A 72 -12.41 -18.12 -12.75
CA ASP A 72 -13.19 -18.68 -11.65
C ASP A 72 -13.61 -17.60 -10.65
N LEU A 73 -12.69 -16.72 -10.24
CA LEU A 73 -12.99 -15.61 -9.33
C LEU A 73 -13.98 -14.62 -9.95
N LYS A 74 -13.82 -14.29 -11.24
CA LYS A 74 -14.76 -13.41 -11.94
C LYS A 74 -16.15 -14.03 -12.06
N HIS A 75 -16.24 -15.34 -12.25
CA HIS A 75 -17.52 -16.05 -12.30
C HIS A 75 -18.20 -16.11 -10.92
N ALA A 76 -17.42 -16.38 -9.86
CA ALA A 76 -17.92 -16.44 -8.49
C ALA A 76 -18.32 -15.06 -7.93
N PHE A 77 -17.66 -13.99 -8.37
CA PHE A 77 -17.85 -12.63 -7.87
C PHE A 77 -18.07 -11.64 -9.04
N PRO A 78 -19.19 -11.74 -9.79
CA PRO A 78 -19.42 -10.97 -11.01
C PRO A 78 -19.51 -9.45 -10.78
N ASP A 79 -19.98 -9.03 -9.61
CA ASP A 79 -20.10 -7.61 -9.25
C ASP A 79 -18.77 -7.00 -8.75
N MET A 80 -17.80 -7.85 -8.39
CA MET A 80 -16.53 -7.40 -7.85
C MET A 80 -15.55 -7.07 -8.98
N GLN A 81 -15.07 -5.83 -8.98
CA GLN A 81 -14.03 -5.41 -9.91
C GLN A 81 -12.65 -5.90 -9.46
N GLY A 82 -11.76 -6.13 -10.43
CA GLY A 82 -10.35 -6.46 -10.16
C GLY A 82 -9.97 -7.94 -10.31
N PHE A 83 -10.85 -8.81 -10.82
CA PHE A 83 -10.49 -10.19 -11.16
C PHE A 83 -10.29 -10.42 -12.67
N SER A 84 -9.87 -9.38 -13.41
CA SER A 84 -9.40 -9.61 -14.78
C SER A 84 -8.06 -10.37 -14.75
N PRO A 85 -7.78 -11.20 -15.78
CA PRO A 85 -6.48 -11.86 -15.96
C PRO A 85 -5.27 -10.99 -15.64
N GLN A 86 -5.20 -9.82 -16.27
CA GLN A 86 -4.11 -8.88 -16.08
C GLN A 86 -3.99 -8.41 -14.63
N ASN A 87 -5.10 -8.28 -13.90
CA ASN A 87 -5.05 -7.87 -12.51
C ASN A 87 -4.58 -9.00 -11.60
N VAL A 88 -5.00 -10.26 -11.85
CA VAL A 88 -4.51 -11.43 -11.10
C VAL A 88 -3.01 -11.65 -11.36
N TRP A 89 -2.54 -11.44 -12.59
CA TRP A 89 -1.11 -11.38 -12.89
C TRP A 89 -0.37 -10.33 -12.06
N ARG A 90 -0.94 -9.13 -11.91
CA ARG A 90 -0.37 -8.10 -11.04
C ARG A 90 -0.41 -8.49 -9.56
N MET A 91 -1.42 -9.20 -9.09
CA MET A 91 -1.48 -9.73 -7.71
C MET A 91 -0.34 -10.71 -7.46
N ARG A 92 -0.14 -11.65 -8.38
CA ARG A 92 0.99 -12.59 -8.39
C ARG A 92 2.33 -11.84 -8.39
N GLN A 93 2.47 -10.86 -9.28
CA GLN A 93 3.68 -10.06 -9.39
C GLN A 93 3.94 -9.24 -8.12
N LEU A 94 2.90 -8.64 -7.51
CA LEU A 94 3.00 -7.92 -6.25
C LEU A 94 3.66 -8.80 -5.19
N PHE A 95 3.16 -10.02 -5.01
CA PHE A 95 3.72 -10.94 -4.03
C PHE A 95 5.18 -11.28 -4.34
N LEU A 96 5.49 -11.70 -5.58
CA LEU A 96 6.86 -12.06 -5.97
C LEU A 96 7.85 -10.91 -5.78
N ASP A 97 7.50 -9.72 -6.26
CA ASP A 97 8.39 -8.56 -6.25
C ASP A 97 8.72 -8.12 -4.81
N HIS A 98 7.75 -8.19 -3.90
CA HIS A 98 7.89 -7.69 -2.52
C HIS A 98 8.31 -8.77 -1.51
N SER A 99 8.21 -10.05 -1.87
CA SER A 99 8.77 -11.18 -1.10
C SER A 99 10.17 -11.58 -1.56
N SER A 100 10.69 -10.97 -2.62
CA SER A 100 12.04 -11.23 -3.12
C SER A 100 13.13 -10.86 -2.11
N ASP A 101 14.21 -11.65 -2.06
CA ASP A 101 15.35 -11.42 -1.17
C ASP A 101 15.98 -10.04 -1.39
N ASP A 102 16.02 -9.57 -2.64
CA ASP A 102 16.51 -8.23 -2.98
C ASP A 102 15.65 -7.14 -2.34
N PHE A 103 14.32 -7.23 -2.48
CA PHE A 103 13.41 -6.26 -1.90
C PHE A 103 13.48 -6.29 -0.37
N LEU A 104 13.48 -7.49 0.23
CA LEU A 104 13.61 -7.67 1.67
C LEU A 104 14.93 -7.11 2.20
N SER A 105 16.04 -7.33 1.50
CA SER A 105 17.34 -6.76 1.85
C SER A 105 17.35 -5.23 1.82
N GLN A 106 16.68 -4.62 0.82
CA GLN A 106 16.49 -3.16 0.80
C GLN A 106 15.62 -2.71 1.98
N ALA A 107 14.53 -3.42 2.28
CA ALA A 107 13.63 -3.11 3.39
C ALA A 107 14.37 -3.17 4.74
N VAL A 108 15.20 -4.19 4.96
CA VAL A 108 16.07 -4.31 6.15
C VAL A 108 17.06 -3.16 6.26
N ARG A 109 17.56 -2.60 5.17
CA ARG A 109 18.49 -1.46 5.27
C ARG A 109 17.77 -0.16 5.65
N GLU A 110 16.55 0.01 5.16
CA GLU A 110 15.87 1.31 5.14
C GLU A 110 14.75 1.48 6.19
N LEU A 111 14.18 0.39 6.72
CA LEU A 111 13.15 0.39 7.76
C LEU A 111 13.69 0.53 9.19
N PRO A 112 14.73 -0.20 9.64
CA PRO A 112 15.21 -0.12 11.03
C PRO A 112 15.95 1.18 11.37
N LYS A 113 16.28 2.03 10.38
CA LYS A 113 16.93 3.34 10.63
C LYS A 113 15.97 4.46 11.04
N SER A 114 14.65 4.21 11.06
CA SER A 114 13.65 5.22 11.38
C SER A 114 12.97 4.90 12.72
N ASN A 115 13.44 5.52 13.80
CA ASN A 115 12.83 5.48 15.13
C ASN A 115 11.47 6.22 15.20
N LYS A 116 10.84 6.51 14.05
CA LYS A 116 9.56 7.24 13.91
C LYS A 116 8.38 6.32 13.57
N HIS A 117 8.58 5.00 13.52
CA HIS A 117 7.52 4.04 13.27
C HIS A 117 7.14 3.29 14.56
N PRO A 118 5.92 3.50 15.12
CA PRO A 118 5.47 2.88 16.37
C PRO A 118 5.49 1.34 16.38
N PHE A 119 5.64 0.72 15.22
CA PHE A 119 5.47 -0.71 14.98
C PHE A 119 6.73 -1.55 15.23
N LEU A 120 7.90 -0.92 15.43
CA LEU A 120 9.14 -1.61 15.79
C LEU A 120 9.41 -1.50 17.30
N ARG A 121 8.43 -1.85 18.13
CA ARG A 121 8.70 -2.08 19.55
C ARG A 121 9.60 -3.30 19.66
N GLN A 122 10.85 -3.09 20.06
CA GLN A 122 11.78 -4.16 20.37
C GLN A 122 11.35 -4.78 21.71
N PRO A 123 10.91 -6.06 21.74
CA PRO A 123 10.67 -6.73 23.02
C PRO A 123 12.03 -7.05 23.65
N VAL A 124 12.15 -6.80 24.95
CA VAL A 124 13.30 -7.20 25.76
C VAL A 124 13.46 -8.72 25.62
N ALA A 125 14.69 -9.15 25.32
CA ALA A 125 14.99 -10.48 24.81
C ALA A 125 14.98 -11.55 25.91
N ASP A 126 14.11 -12.56 25.74
CA ASP A 126 14.28 -13.87 26.36
C ASP A 126 14.68 -14.88 25.25
N SER A 127 15.95 -15.29 25.27
CA SER A 127 16.56 -16.42 24.53
C SER A 127 17.14 -16.19 23.10
N PRO A 128 18.41 -16.58 22.82
CA PRO A 128 19.10 -16.34 21.54
C PRO A 128 18.76 -17.30 20.37
N ARG A 129 18.10 -18.43 20.61
CA ARG A 129 17.93 -19.50 19.60
C ARG A 129 16.87 -19.22 18.52
N ASP A 130 15.98 -18.25 18.73
CA ASP A 130 14.85 -17.94 17.85
C ASP A 130 14.99 -16.61 17.08
N ALA A 131 16.12 -15.93 17.25
CA ALA A 131 16.30 -14.56 16.77
C ALA A 131 16.30 -14.43 15.24
N GLY A 132 16.73 -15.48 14.51
CA GLY A 132 16.77 -15.48 13.05
C GLY A 132 15.38 -15.59 12.42
N ASN A 133 14.58 -16.56 12.88
CA ASN A 133 13.25 -16.81 12.36
C ASN A 133 12.28 -15.67 12.70
N ARG A 134 12.34 -15.16 13.94
CA ARG A 134 11.49 -14.05 14.39
C ARG A 134 11.78 -12.73 13.65
N LYS A 135 13.05 -12.46 13.28
CA LYS A 135 13.41 -11.29 12.46
C LYS A 135 12.81 -11.37 11.06
N SER A 136 12.85 -12.55 10.45
CA SER A 136 12.24 -12.78 9.13
C SER A 136 10.74 -12.54 9.17
N GLU A 137 10.05 -13.08 10.18
CA GLU A 137 8.61 -12.92 10.34
C GLU A 137 8.20 -11.45 10.55
N VAL A 138 8.91 -10.73 11.42
CA VAL A 138 8.67 -9.29 11.65
C VAL A 138 8.89 -8.47 10.38
N LEU A 139 9.92 -8.80 9.59
CA LEU A 139 10.19 -8.11 8.32
C LEU A 139 9.07 -8.38 7.30
N SER A 140 8.65 -9.63 7.14
CA SER A 140 7.55 -10.01 6.25
C SER A 140 6.25 -9.28 6.63
N GLN A 141 5.97 -9.20 7.93
CA GLN A 141 4.81 -8.46 8.44
C GLN A 141 4.91 -6.96 8.15
N ALA A 142 6.08 -6.35 8.37
CA ALA A 142 6.29 -4.94 8.08
C ALA A 142 6.14 -4.60 6.58
N VAL A 143 6.61 -5.50 5.70
CA VAL A 143 6.39 -5.36 4.25
C VAL A 143 4.92 -5.46 3.89
N ARG A 144 4.20 -6.44 4.47
CA ARG A 144 2.75 -6.59 4.25
C ARG A 144 1.98 -5.33 4.70
N GLU A 145 2.34 -4.76 5.84
CA GLU A 145 1.74 -3.52 6.34
C GLU A 145 2.03 -2.31 5.44
N LEU A 146 3.26 -2.18 4.93
CA LEU A 146 3.62 -1.13 3.98
C LEU A 146 2.81 -1.27 2.69
N VAL A 147 2.73 -2.49 2.15
CA VAL A 147 1.97 -2.77 0.92
C VAL A 147 0.50 -2.45 1.14
N ALA A 148 -0.09 -2.88 2.25
CA ALA A 148 -1.49 -2.62 2.59
C ALA A 148 -1.81 -1.13 2.85
N ALA A 149 -0.81 -0.30 3.19
CA ALA A 149 -0.98 1.13 3.37
C ALA A 149 -1.09 1.92 2.05
N VAL A 150 -0.76 1.30 0.90
CA VAL A 150 -0.74 1.95 -0.40
C VAL A 150 -1.91 1.44 -1.27
N PRO A 151 -2.79 2.31 -1.81
CA PRO A 151 -3.94 1.85 -2.59
C PRO A 151 -3.54 1.09 -3.86
N TRP A 152 -4.29 0.06 -4.24
CA TRP A 152 -3.97 -0.85 -5.35
C TRP A 152 -3.55 -0.18 -6.66
N GLY A 153 -4.24 0.88 -7.08
CA GLY A 153 -3.88 1.55 -8.33
C GLY A 153 -2.52 2.27 -8.30
N HIS A 154 -1.91 2.47 -7.13
CA HIS A 154 -0.51 2.90 -7.03
C HIS A 154 0.42 1.72 -7.24
N HIS A 155 0.14 0.57 -6.62
CA HIS A 155 0.88 -0.68 -6.84
C HIS A 155 0.91 -1.05 -8.32
N ALA A 156 -0.24 -1.02 -9.01
CA ALA A 156 -0.28 -1.30 -10.44
C ALA A 156 0.64 -0.39 -11.26
N ASN A 157 0.77 0.89 -10.89
CA ASN A 157 1.67 1.83 -11.56
C ASN A 157 3.14 1.60 -11.19
N VAL A 158 3.43 1.31 -9.92
CA VAL A 158 4.77 0.97 -9.43
C VAL A 158 5.29 -0.29 -10.13
N LEU A 159 4.50 -1.36 -10.15
CA LEU A 159 4.84 -2.62 -10.81
C LEU A 159 5.08 -2.45 -12.31
N ALA A 160 4.27 -1.61 -12.97
CA ALA A 160 4.38 -1.37 -14.41
C ALA A 160 5.55 -0.47 -14.81
N LYS A 161 6.01 0.43 -13.93
CA LYS A 161 6.99 1.48 -14.28
C LYS A 161 8.36 1.27 -13.65
N LEU A 162 8.44 0.51 -12.57
CA LEU A 162 9.66 0.35 -11.79
C LEU A 162 10.01 -1.13 -11.72
N THR A 163 11.26 -1.45 -12.00
CA THR A 163 11.84 -2.80 -11.85
C THR A 163 12.79 -2.88 -10.66
N ALA A 164 13.54 -1.80 -10.38
CA ALA A 164 14.50 -1.75 -9.29
C ALA A 164 13.83 -1.82 -7.90
N PRO A 165 14.17 -2.82 -7.05
CA PRO A 165 13.55 -2.99 -5.73
C PRO A 165 13.71 -1.78 -4.80
N ALA A 166 14.87 -1.14 -4.83
CA ALA A 166 15.15 0.04 -4.01
C ALA A 166 14.27 1.24 -4.38
N ALA A 167 14.06 1.48 -5.69
CA ALA A 167 13.18 2.53 -6.17
C ALA A 167 11.73 2.23 -5.78
N ARG A 168 11.25 0.99 -5.98
CA ARG A 168 9.90 0.56 -5.57
C ARG A 168 9.66 0.82 -4.08
N LEU A 169 10.55 0.34 -3.22
CA LEU A 169 10.47 0.54 -1.78
C LEU A 169 10.42 2.04 -1.43
N TRP A 170 11.26 2.86 -2.06
CA TRP A 170 11.28 4.30 -1.80
C TRP A 170 9.96 4.97 -2.18
N TYR A 171 9.43 4.72 -3.39
CA TYR A 171 8.18 5.30 -3.85
C TYR A 171 6.97 4.82 -3.05
N LEU A 172 6.95 3.55 -2.62
CA LEU A 172 5.88 3.03 -1.75
C LEU A 172 5.90 3.70 -0.38
N ARG A 173 7.08 3.82 0.24
CA ARG A 173 7.24 4.51 1.52
C ARG A 173 6.87 5.99 1.42
N ALA A 174 7.30 6.67 0.36
CA ALA A 174 6.93 8.06 0.12
C ALA A 174 5.42 8.21 -0.06
N THR A 175 4.79 7.34 -0.84
CA THR A 175 3.33 7.32 -1.05
C THR A 175 2.59 7.11 0.27
N ALA A 176 3.00 6.12 1.08
CA ALA A 176 2.39 5.83 2.37
C ALA A 176 2.59 6.96 3.39
N SER A 177 3.76 7.62 3.38
CA SER A 177 4.10 8.68 4.34
C SER A 177 3.44 10.02 4.01
N PHE A 178 3.40 10.39 2.73
CA PHE A 178 2.91 11.70 2.28
C PHE A 178 1.48 11.66 1.72
N GLY A 179 0.85 10.49 1.65
CA GLY A 179 -0.51 10.33 1.13
C GLY A 179 -0.63 10.76 -0.33
N TRP A 180 0.37 10.47 -1.16
CA TRP A 180 0.38 10.88 -2.56
C TRP A 180 -0.83 10.33 -3.31
N SER A 181 -1.45 11.20 -4.12
CA SER A 181 -2.41 10.74 -5.12
C SER A 181 -1.69 9.99 -6.24
N ARG A 182 -2.45 9.22 -7.03
CA ARG A 182 -1.90 8.47 -8.17
C ARG A 182 -1.14 9.37 -9.13
N ASN A 183 -1.65 10.56 -9.40
CA ASN A 183 -1.02 11.53 -10.29
C ASN A 183 0.27 12.08 -9.68
N VAL A 184 0.28 12.36 -8.38
CA VAL A 184 1.50 12.81 -7.70
C VAL A 184 2.57 11.73 -7.76
N LEU A 185 2.24 10.46 -7.46
CA LEU A 185 3.17 9.34 -7.61
C LEU A 185 3.75 9.28 -9.03
N LEU A 186 2.90 9.33 -10.05
CA LEU A 186 3.33 9.27 -11.45
C LEU A 186 4.24 10.45 -11.83
N ASN A 187 3.91 11.65 -11.37
CA ASN A 187 4.73 12.83 -11.60
C ASN A 187 6.09 12.72 -10.89
N GLN A 188 6.13 12.18 -9.68
CA GLN A 188 7.38 11.97 -8.94
C GLN A 188 8.26 10.92 -9.59
N ILE A 189 7.67 9.83 -10.11
CA ILE A 189 8.38 8.83 -10.92
C ILE A 189 8.96 9.49 -12.18
N LYS A 190 8.14 10.26 -12.92
CA LYS A 190 8.59 10.95 -14.13
C LYS A 190 9.71 11.95 -13.84
N ALA A 191 9.68 12.59 -12.68
CA ALA A 191 10.68 13.56 -12.25
C ALA A 191 11.92 12.92 -11.59
N GLY A 192 12.07 11.60 -11.62
CA GLY A 192 13.24 10.90 -11.06
C GLY A 192 13.47 11.23 -9.57
N ALA A 193 12.40 11.30 -8.78
CA ALA A 193 12.48 11.76 -7.40
C ALA A 193 13.37 10.85 -6.51
N TYR A 194 13.35 9.54 -6.77
CA TYR A 194 14.21 8.57 -6.09
C TYR A 194 15.70 8.85 -6.37
N GLU A 195 16.06 9.02 -7.63
CA GLU A 195 17.44 9.24 -8.08
C GLU A 195 18.00 10.54 -7.49
N ARG A 196 17.18 11.59 -7.45
CA ARG A 196 17.53 12.85 -6.79
C ARG A 196 17.75 12.66 -5.29
N ALA A 197 16.82 11.98 -4.60
CA ALA A 197 16.95 11.72 -3.17
C ALA A 197 18.19 10.88 -2.80
N VAL A 198 18.58 9.93 -3.65
CA VAL A 198 19.82 9.15 -3.47
C VAL A 198 21.05 10.03 -3.66
N THR A 199 21.02 10.94 -4.63
CA THR A 199 22.14 11.84 -4.92
C THR A 199 22.34 12.88 -3.81
N GLU A 200 21.27 13.51 -3.35
CA GLU A 200 21.29 14.49 -2.24
C GLU A 200 21.79 13.87 -0.93
N LYS A 201 21.40 12.62 -0.62
CA LYS A 201 21.94 11.91 0.55
C LYS A 201 23.45 11.70 0.46
N LYS A 202 24.00 11.51 -0.75
CA LYS A 202 25.45 11.36 -0.93
C LYS A 202 26.18 12.68 -0.71
N THR A 203 25.64 13.81 -1.15
CA THR A 203 26.28 15.12 -1.02
C THR A 203 26.34 15.63 0.42
N HIS A 204 25.39 15.24 1.28
CA HIS A 204 25.36 15.67 2.69
C HIS A 204 26.18 14.79 3.66
N ASN A 205 26.83 13.72 3.17
CA ASN A 205 27.64 12.81 3.99
C ASN A 205 29.16 13.02 3.83
N PHE A 206 29.57 14.14 3.21
CA PHE A 206 30.98 14.55 3.05
C PHE A 206 31.29 15.77 3.90
#